data_AF-A0A3N5V207-F1
#
_entry.id   AF-A0A3N5V207-F1
#
_cell.length_a   1.000
_cell.length_b   1.000
_cell.length_c   1.000
_cell.angle_alpha   90.00
_cell.angle_beta   90.00
_cell.angle_gamma   90.00
#
_symmetry.space_group_name_H-M   'P 1'
#
loop_
_entity.id
_entity.type
_entity.pdbx_description
1 polymer ?
#
loop_
_entity_poly.entity_id
_entity_poly.type
_entity_poly.pdbx_seq_one_letter_code
_entity_poly.pdbx_strand_id
1 'polypeptide(L)'
;MKFSTATMTVVALVATVLFGYAFTGFTSIEAQNVSAPNNMTSSANMTDSNMTASDTSGSSARMLLQEGIKALKNGDSQAAMTNLDAAKQAIVPGEAMNHFEQGMKALENGDLNGAIMHLTAADQALLKT
;
A
#
# COMPACT_ATOMS: atom_id res chain seq x y z
N MET A 1 7.78 -55.06 14.80
CA MET A 1 6.97 -53.84 14.97
C MET A 1 7.14 -53.00 13.72
N LYS A 2 6.04 -52.70 13.03
CA LYS A 2 5.98 -51.93 11.77
C LYS A 2 6.08 -50.44 12.09
N PHE A 3 6.98 -49.71 11.43
CA PHE A 3 6.95 -48.24 11.42
C PHE A 3 6.35 -47.78 10.10
N SER A 4 5.36 -46.90 10.21
CA SER A 4 4.52 -46.38 9.14
C SER A 4 4.89 -44.92 8.84
N THR A 5 4.86 -44.58 7.55
CA THR A 5 4.44 -43.31 6.93
C THR A 5 5.22 -42.02 7.25
N ALA A 6 5.85 -41.45 6.23
CA ALA A 6 5.44 -40.14 5.68
C ALA A 6 6.22 -39.83 4.39
N THR A 7 5.50 -39.86 3.27
CA THR A 7 5.91 -39.32 1.97
C THR A 7 6.02 -37.80 2.06
N MET A 8 7.22 -37.24 1.96
CA MET A 8 7.40 -35.79 1.79
C MET A 8 7.19 -35.43 0.32
N THR A 9 6.01 -34.88 0.03
CA THR A 9 5.71 -34.19 -1.23
C THR A 9 6.44 -32.86 -1.22
N VAL A 10 7.52 -32.74 -2.01
CA VAL A 10 8.14 -31.44 -2.29
C VAL A 10 7.33 -30.78 -3.40
N VAL A 11 6.54 -29.77 -3.03
CA VAL A 11 5.79 -28.93 -3.96
C VAL A 11 6.80 -28.05 -4.71
N ALA A 12 6.87 -28.23 -6.03
CA ALA A 12 7.65 -27.39 -6.92
C ALA A 12 7.01 -25.99 -7.03
N LEU A 13 7.76 -24.95 -6.68
CA LEU A 13 7.34 -23.56 -6.81
C LEU A 13 7.87 -23.03 -8.15
N VAL A 14 7.03 -23.05 -9.18
CA VAL A 14 7.32 -22.44 -10.49
C VAL A 14 6.93 -20.97 -10.42
N ALA A 15 7.91 -20.10 -10.21
CA ALA A 15 7.72 -18.65 -10.31
C ALA A 15 8.00 -18.22 -11.76
N THR A 16 6.97 -18.24 -12.60
CA THR A 16 6.98 -17.52 -13.88
C THR A 16 5.70 -16.71 -14.00
N VAL A 17 5.80 -15.40 -13.76
CA VAL A 17 4.97 -14.43 -14.49
C VAL A 17 5.85 -13.25 -14.86
N LEU A 18 6.41 -13.34 -16.07
CA LEU A 18 6.76 -12.18 -16.88
C LEU A 18 5.48 -11.36 -17.10
N PHE A 19 5.44 -10.12 -16.64
CA PHE A 19 4.51 -9.15 -17.22
C PHE A 19 5.20 -7.81 -17.43
N GLY A 20 5.89 -7.73 -18.57
CA GLY A 20 6.24 -6.47 -19.19
C GLY A 20 5.13 -6.00 -20.13
N TYR A 21 5.06 -4.68 -20.24
CA TYR A 21 4.57 -3.87 -21.35
C TYR A 21 3.12 -3.34 -21.39
N ALA A 22 3.12 -2.00 -21.54
CA ALA A 22 2.25 -1.16 -22.36
C ALA A 22 0.92 -0.71 -21.74
N PHE A 23 0.98 0.39 -20.99
CA PHE A 23 -0.16 1.25 -20.72
C PHE A 23 -0.31 2.24 -21.89
N THR A 24 -1.28 2.04 -22.78
CA THR A 24 -1.65 3.00 -23.82
C THR A 24 -3.06 3.55 -23.56
N GLY A 25 -3.14 4.83 -23.19
CA GLY A 25 -4.25 5.72 -23.53
C GLY A 25 -5.56 5.55 -22.76
N PHE A 26 -5.90 6.53 -21.94
CA PHE A 26 -7.30 6.78 -21.55
C PHE A 26 -7.98 7.61 -22.65
N THR A 27 -9.12 7.15 -23.16
CA THR A 27 -10.08 8.00 -23.89
C THR A 27 -11.20 8.40 -22.94
N SER A 28 -11.34 9.71 -22.72
CA SER A 28 -12.39 10.34 -21.90
C SER A 28 -13.81 10.02 -22.38
N ILE A 29 -14.73 9.86 -21.43
CA ILE A 29 -16.17 9.98 -21.65
C ILE A 29 -16.77 10.92 -20.58
N GLU A 30 -17.15 12.12 -21.01
CA GLU A 30 -18.19 13.00 -20.43
C GLU A 30 -19.55 12.27 -20.44
N ALA A 31 -20.57 12.47 -19.58
CA ALA A 31 -20.89 13.36 -18.47
C ALA A 31 -22.21 12.81 -17.85
N GLN A 32 -22.65 13.29 -16.67
CA GLN A 32 -23.96 13.95 -16.44
C GLN A 32 -24.36 14.08 -14.96
N ASN A 33 -24.86 15.27 -14.67
CA ASN A 33 -25.28 15.93 -13.42
C ASN A 33 -26.70 15.50 -12.93
N VAL A 34 -26.90 15.28 -11.62
CA VAL A 34 -28.16 15.63 -10.91
C VAL A 34 -27.92 15.91 -9.41
N SER A 35 -28.34 17.09 -8.93
CA SER A 35 -28.39 17.51 -7.53
C SER A 35 -29.55 16.93 -6.72
N ALA A 36 -29.35 16.61 -5.43
CA ALA A 36 -30.20 17.07 -4.31
C ALA A 36 -29.57 16.73 -2.93
N PRO A 37 -29.67 17.62 -1.92
CA PRO A 37 -29.16 17.43 -0.56
C PRO A 37 -30.25 16.89 0.41
N ASN A 38 -29.86 16.06 1.40
CA ASN A 38 -30.31 16.13 2.81
C ASN A 38 -29.97 14.86 3.65
N ASN A 39 -29.26 15.13 4.76
CA ASN A 39 -29.44 14.63 6.13
C ASN A 39 -29.03 13.20 6.59
N MET A 40 -27.85 13.18 7.23
CA MET A 40 -27.51 12.60 8.55
C MET A 40 -27.42 11.08 8.79
N THR A 41 -26.17 10.72 9.12
CA THR A 41 -25.75 9.73 10.14
C THR A 41 -25.54 8.29 9.69
N SER A 42 -24.32 8.02 9.22
CA SER A 42 -23.49 6.99 9.86
C SER A 42 -22.01 7.29 9.66
N SER A 43 -21.32 7.31 10.78
CA SER A 43 -19.89 7.50 10.96
C SER A 43 -19.07 6.56 10.08
N ALA A 44 -18.51 7.09 9.00
CA ALA A 44 -17.40 6.48 8.28
C ALA A 44 -16.45 7.59 7.83
N ASN A 45 -15.59 8.00 8.77
CA ASN A 45 -14.25 8.55 8.56
C ASN A 45 -14.05 9.33 7.25
N MET A 46 -14.48 10.61 7.24
CA MET A 46 -14.06 11.59 6.25
C MET A 46 -12.53 11.69 6.29
N THR A 47 -11.84 11.02 5.37
CA THR A 47 -10.50 11.45 4.96
C THR A 47 -10.75 12.35 3.77
N ASP A 48 -10.84 13.64 4.09
CA ASP A 48 -11.01 14.75 3.16
C ASP A 48 -10.12 14.58 1.92
N SER A 49 -10.79 14.59 0.77
CA SER A 49 -10.23 14.98 -0.51
C SER A 49 -9.74 16.43 -0.42
N ASN A 50 -8.59 16.66 0.22
CA ASN A 50 -7.89 17.94 0.12
C ASN A 50 -7.00 17.93 -1.12
N MET A 51 -7.62 18.20 -2.28
CA MET A 51 -6.89 18.72 -3.43
C MET A 51 -6.36 20.11 -3.08
N THR A 52 -5.14 20.20 -2.53
CA THR A 52 -4.37 21.44 -2.56
C THR A 52 -2.93 21.14 -2.92
N ALA A 53 -2.62 21.53 -4.17
CA ALA A 53 -1.40 22.04 -4.74
C ALA A 53 -0.10 22.13 -3.89
N SER A 54 0.99 21.95 -4.63
CA SER A 54 2.29 22.61 -4.45
C SER A 54 3.18 22.15 -3.28
N ASP A 55 4.42 21.80 -3.67
CA ASP A 55 5.64 21.85 -2.85
C ASP A 55 5.74 20.95 -1.60
N THR A 56 5.18 19.75 -1.66
CA THR A 56 5.06 18.89 -0.47
C THR A 56 5.60 17.48 -0.71
N SER A 57 6.85 17.30 -1.14
CA SER A 57 7.43 15.95 -1.27
C SER A 57 7.42 15.17 0.07
N GLY A 58 7.59 15.87 1.21
CA GLY A 58 7.58 15.25 2.55
C GLY A 58 6.20 14.89 3.11
N SER A 59 5.23 15.80 3.12
CA SER A 59 3.88 15.47 3.64
C SER A 59 3.08 14.58 2.68
N SER A 60 3.43 14.55 1.39
CA SER A 60 2.85 13.59 0.44
C SER A 60 3.34 12.18 0.73
N ALA A 61 4.65 11.98 0.95
CA ALA A 61 5.22 10.66 1.26
C ALA A 61 4.56 10.02 2.48
N ARG A 62 4.41 10.83 3.53
CA ARG A 62 3.85 10.37 4.81
C ARG A 62 2.35 10.06 4.70
N MET A 63 1.58 10.91 4.03
CA MET A 63 0.15 10.68 3.78
C MET A 63 -0.07 9.39 2.96
N LEU A 64 0.69 9.21 1.88
CA LEU A 64 0.64 8.01 1.04
C LEU A 64 1.01 6.76 1.84
N LEU A 65 2.03 6.83 2.70
CA LEU A 65 2.42 5.74 3.58
C LEU A 65 1.30 5.35 4.56
N GLN A 66 0.64 6.34 5.17
CA GLN A 66 -0.48 6.09 6.08
C GLN A 66 -1.68 5.45 5.39
N GLU A 67 -2.04 5.93 4.19
CA GLU A 67 -3.14 5.32 3.42
C GLU A 67 -2.78 3.90 2.97
N GLY A 68 -1.52 3.66 2.62
CA GLY A 68 -1.01 2.31 2.35
C GLY A 68 -1.15 1.37 3.55
N ILE A 69 -0.74 1.81 4.74
CA ILE A 69 -0.87 1.05 6.00
C ILE A 69 -2.35 0.77 6.32
N LYS A 70 -3.22 1.75 6.13
CA LYS A 70 -4.67 1.61 6.36
C LYS A 70 -5.29 0.61 5.39
N ALA A 71 -4.93 0.65 4.12
CA ALA A 71 -5.36 -0.33 3.12
C ALA A 71 -4.89 -1.75 3.48
N LEU A 72 -3.64 -1.92 3.93
CA LEU A 72 -3.14 -3.20 4.44
C LEU A 72 -3.99 -3.74 5.61
N LYS A 73 -4.35 -2.89 6.57
CA LYS A 73 -5.21 -3.26 7.70
C LYS A 73 -6.62 -3.67 7.28
N ASN A 74 -7.12 -3.09 6.19
CA ASN A 74 -8.42 -3.39 5.63
C ASN A 74 -8.39 -4.60 4.67
N GLY A 75 -7.22 -5.17 4.40
CA GLY A 75 -7.02 -6.26 3.44
C GLY A 75 -7.05 -5.84 1.97
N ASP A 76 -7.09 -4.52 1.69
CA ASP A 76 -7.04 -3.99 0.32
C ASP A 76 -5.59 -3.89 -0.15
N SER A 77 -5.08 -5.03 -0.63
CA SER A 77 -3.68 -5.14 -1.07
C SER A 77 -3.39 -4.28 -2.31
N GLN A 78 -4.38 -4.08 -3.18
CA GLN A 78 -4.19 -3.30 -4.41
C GLN A 78 -4.04 -1.81 -4.09
N ALA A 79 -4.95 -1.26 -3.28
CA ALA A 79 -4.84 0.12 -2.81
C ALA A 79 -3.61 0.32 -1.93
N ALA A 80 -3.23 -0.67 -1.12
CA ALA A 80 -2.01 -0.63 -0.33
C ALA A 80 -0.77 -0.46 -1.22
N MET A 81 -0.57 -1.33 -2.20
CA MET A 81 0.60 -1.28 -3.08
C MET A 81 0.69 0.03 -3.86
N THR A 82 -0.45 0.52 -4.37
CA THR A 82 -0.52 1.79 -5.12
C THR A 82 -0.01 2.96 -4.26
N ASN A 83 -0.49 3.05 -3.02
CA ASN A 83 -0.09 4.10 -2.09
C ASN A 83 1.36 3.93 -1.60
N LEU A 84 1.80 2.69 -1.34
CA LEU A 84 3.17 2.41 -0.90
C LEU A 84 4.20 2.69 -1.99
N ASP A 85 3.92 2.38 -3.25
CA ASP A 85 4.81 2.71 -4.38
C ASP A 85 4.92 4.22 -4.61
N ALA A 86 3.81 4.94 -4.47
CA ALA A 86 3.83 6.39 -4.51
C ALA A 86 4.60 6.99 -3.32
N ALA A 87 4.41 6.42 -2.12
CA ALA A 87 5.17 6.82 -0.93
C ALA A 87 6.68 6.61 -1.13
N LYS A 88 7.09 5.45 -1.65
CA LYS A 88 8.49 5.12 -1.95
C LYS A 88 9.18 6.18 -2.81
N GLN A 89 8.48 6.68 -3.84
CA GLN A 89 9.04 7.71 -4.73
C GLN A 89 9.22 9.06 -4.04
N ALA A 90 8.43 9.33 -3.00
CA ALA A 90 8.45 10.58 -2.26
C ALA A 90 9.31 10.52 -0.98
N ILE A 91 9.64 9.32 -0.47
CA ILE A 91 10.53 9.12 0.68
C ILE A 91 11.98 9.43 0.26
N VAL A 92 12.61 10.34 0.98
CA VAL A 92 14.04 10.64 0.82
C VAL A 92 14.87 9.45 1.37
N PRO A 93 15.97 9.05 0.70
CA PRO A 93 16.87 8.02 1.22
C PRO A 93 17.35 8.35 2.65
N GLY A 94 17.24 7.37 3.56
CA GLY A 94 17.55 7.54 4.97
C GLY A 94 16.90 6.46 5.84
N GLU A 95 16.75 6.75 7.14
CA GLU A 95 16.13 5.83 8.11
C GLU A 95 14.69 5.44 7.70
N ALA A 96 13.91 6.42 7.22
CA ALA A 96 12.55 6.18 6.72
C ALA A 96 12.52 5.19 5.54
N MET A 97 13.42 5.34 4.57
CA MET A 97 13.52 4.42 3.43
C MET A 97 13.90 3.00 3.89
N ASN A 98 14.85 2.87 4.82
CA ASN A 98 15.26 1.55 5.32
C ASN A 98 14.10 0.82 6.03
N HIS A 99 13.32 1.53 6.85
CA HIS A 99 12.13 0.97 7.46
C HIS A 99 11.06 0.62 6.42
N PHE A 100 10.88 1.48 5.41
CA PHE A 100 9.94 1.21 4.32
C PHE A 100 10.30 -0.08 3.57
N GLU A 101 11.56 -0.26 3.18
CA GLU A 101 12.04 -1.45 2.48
C GLU A 101 11.88 -2.73 3.31
N GLN A 102 12.12 -2.68 4.62
CA GLN A 102 11.86 -3.82 5.50
C GLN A 102 10.37 -4.15 5.60
N GLY A 103 9.51 -3.13 5.60
CA GLY A 103 8.06 -3.32 5.54
C GLY A 103 7.61 -4.00 4.25
N MET A 104 8.16 -3.57 3.11
CA MET A 104 7.88 -4.19 1.82
C MET A 104 8.37 -5.65 1.76
N LYS A 105 9.57 -5.95 2.27
CA LYS A 105 10.07 -7.34 2.35
C LYS A 105 9.19 -8.23 3.21
N ALA A 106 8.72 -7.73 4.36
CA ALA A 106 7.78 -8.47 5.20
C ALA A 106 6.47 -8.74 4.46
N LEU A 107 5.97 -7.74 3.71
CA LEU A 107 4.76 -7.87 2.88
C LEU A 107 4.92 -8.92 1.76
N GLU A 108 6.06 -8.93 1.07
CA GLU A 108 6.41 -9.93 0.05
C GLU A 108 6.49 -11.35 0.63
N ASN A 109 6.92 -11.48 1.89
CA ASN A 109 6.96 -12.75 2.61
C ASN A 109 5.60 -13.16 3.21
N GLY A 110 4.56 -12.35 3.04
CA GLY A 110 3.23 -12.57 3.61
C GLY A 110 3.10 -12.24 5.10
N ASP A 111 4.13 -11.65 5.71
CA ASP A 111 4.09 -11.16 7.10
C ASP A 111 3.47 -9.76 7.16
N LEU A 112 2.15 -9.72 7.14
CA LEU A 112 1.37 -8.47 7.18
C LEU A 112 1.62 -7.67 8.47
N ASN A 113 1.80 -8.34 9.60
CA ASN A 113 2.03 -7.68 10.89
C ASN A 113 3.42 -7.04 10.94
N GLY A 114 4.45 -7.78 10.50
CA GLY A 114 5.80 -7.25 10.33
C GLY A 114 5.83 -6.09 9.33
N ALA A 115 5.09 -6.19 8.23
CA ALA A 115 4.97 -5.10 7.25
C ALA A 115 4.41 -3.83 7.88
N ILE A 116 3.26 -3.91 8.56
CA ILE A 116 2.63 -2.76 9.21
C ILE A 116 3.55 -2.16 10.28
N MET A 117 4.26 -2.98 11.05
CA MET A 117 5.21 -2.51 12.07
C MET A 117 6.33 -1.67 11.44
N HIS A 118 6.99 -2.20 10.41
CA HIS A 118 8.08 -1.50 9.74
C HIS A 118 7.62 -0.26 8.97
N LEU A 119 6.47 -0.31 8.29
CA LEU A 119 5.88 0.86 7.62
C LEU A 119 5.48 1.95 8.62
N THR A 120 5.00 1.58 9.81
CA THR A 120 4.73 2.55 10.88
C THR A 120 6.02 3.18 11.41
N ALA A 121 7.11 2.42 11.51
CA ALA A 121 8.42 2.96 11.86
C ALA A 121 8.93 3.94 10.78
N ALA A 122 8.66 3.68 9.50
CA ALA A 122 8.96 4.62 8.43
C ALA A 122 8.17 5.93 8.57
N ASP A 123 6.87 5.89 8.92
CA ASP A 123 6.07 7.09 9.20
C ASP A 123 6.66 7.92 10.36
N GLN A 124 7.10 7.25 11.42
CA GLN A 124 7.75 7.91 12.55
C GLN A 124 9.12 8.50 12.20
N ALA A 125 9.88 7.85 11.32
CA ALA A 125 11.16 8.38 10.85
C ALA A 125 10.95 9.64 9.99
N LEU A 126 9.90 9.69 9.16
CA LEU A 126 9.53 10.87 8.39
C LEU A 126 9.10 12.08 9.25
N LEU A 127 8.69 11.86 10.51
CA LEU A 127 8.43 12.94 11.47
C LEU A 127 9.69 13.58 12.04
N LYS A 128 10.83 12.86 11.99
CA LYS A 128 12.09 13.29 12.60
C LYS A 128 13.01 14.02 11.61
N THR A 129 12.69 13.96 10.32
CA THR A 129 13.41 14.62 9.22
C THR A 129 12.84 16.00 8.94
#